data_AF-A0A7C8ITW0-F1
#
_entry.id   AF-A0A7C8ITW0-F1
#
_cell.length_a   1.000
_cell.length_b   1.000
_cell.length_c   1.000
_cell.angle_alpha   90.00
_cell.angle_beta   90.00
_cell.angle_gamma   90.00
#
_symmetry.space_group_name_H-M   'P 1'
#
loop_
_entity.id
_entity.type
_entity.pdbx_description
1 polymer ?
#
loop_
_entity_poly.entity_id
_entity_poly.type
_entity_poly.pdbx_seq_one_letter_code
_entity_poly.pdbx_strand_id
1 'polypeptide(L)'
;MSAINSSVYADENVLRSRFAAAMSAMYRLEVPLYGDLMEFVRDINTNVQQSIGEKTQYSTTPGIYASIERLTQERHGAVRLGTPYELRTIRRIFAVLGMHPIGYYDLSAAGLPMHATCFRPLTTSSLDCNPFRIFTTLLRPELLTSEEARRLALQLLEKRNIFSEKLLQILDEVEHHSGKLKEDQTEIFIHEAMSTFRWQPIAAATFDQYQALKAAHPILADIACFQSAHINHLTPRTLDIVAVQSAMKKAGMAAKAQIEGPPARECPILLRQTSFLALEEVVRFRRDEIQGVDALRSQDALVKASHRARFGEIEQRGAAVTPKGRELYDKLLYESKVQGEGAAPAEADTITVKVFEEYPDTWTELRQQKLIYCEYKVKKENAAPFLDVKAGSILEQLISEGIVEAVPITYEDFLPLSAAGIFRSNMESSNLSKCTLLNNPTTNLKGLEEAMGTEITDLDTWYIAVQQKSLEEISKKLRLTLQELNPDDV
;
A
#
# COMPACT_ATOMS: atom_id res chain seq x y z
N MET A 1 -6.22 43.25 -8.84
CA MET A 1 -5.17 42.25 -8.53
C MET A 1 -5.18 42.03 -7.02
N SER A 2 -5.99 41.09 -6.54
CA SER A 2 -5.96 40.69 -5.14
C SER A 2 -4.71 39.85 -4.93
N ALA A 3 -3.77 40.35 -4.12
CA ALA A 3 -2.65 39.56 -3.65
C ALA A 3 -3.21 38.33 -2.91
N ILE A 4 -3.08 37.16 -3.53
CA ILE A 4 -3.30 35.88 -2.86
C ILE A 4 -2.23 35.83 -1.78
N ASN A 5 -2.65 35.86 -0.52
CA ASN A 5 -1.76 35.72 0.61
C ASN A 5 -1.27 34.26 0.61
N SER A 6 -0.21 33.96 -0.14
CA SER A 6 0.38 32.63 -0.18
C SER A 6 0.90 32.31 1.22
N SER A 7 0.38 31.23 1.82
CA SER A 7 0.94 30.68 3.06
C SER A 7 2.45 30.51 2.91
N VAL A 8 3.22 30.92 3.92
CA VAL A 8 4.68 30.74 3.94
C VAL A 8 5.06 29.25 3.89
N TYR A 9 4.19 28.39 4.43
CA TYR A 9 4.36 26.94 4.48
C TYR A 9 3.40 26.22 3.54
N ALA A 10 3.88 25.12 2.96
CA ALA A 10 3.09 24.24 2.13
C ALA A 10 2.03 23.50 2.95
N ASP A 11 0.86 23.30 2.35
CA ASP A 11 -0.12 22.35 2.86
C ASP A 11 0.34 20.92 2.55
N GLU A 12 0.38 20.06 3.55
CA GLU A 12 0.91 18.70 3.42
C GLU A 12 0.07 17.84 2.45
N ASN A 13 -1.24 18.07 2.35
CA ASN A 13 -2.12 17.33 1.45
C ASN A 13 -1.89 17.74 -0.01
N VAL A 14 -1.73 19.05 -0.25
CA VAL A 14 -1.35 19.57 -1.56
C VAL A 14 0.04 19.07 -1.95
N LEU A 15 1.01 19.11 -1.03
CA LEU A 15 2.37 18.65 -1.27
C LEU A 15 2.42 17.15 -1.57
N ARG A 16 1.69 16.32 -0.81
CA ARG A 16 1.52 14.89 -1.08
C ARG A 16 0.89 14.61 -2.42
N SER A 17 -0.10 15.41 -2.83
CA SER A 17 -0.72 15.30 -4.16
C SER A 17 0.28 15.59 -5.28
N ARG A 18 1.09 16.65 -5.15
CA ARG A 18 2.16 16.99 -6.10
C ARG A 18 3.22 15.88 -6.16
N PHE A 19 3.63 15.35 -5.01
CA PHE A 19 4.59 14.26 -4.91
C PHE A 19 4.08 12.96 -5.56
N ALA A 20 2.84 12.57 -5.27
CA ALA A 20 2.21 11.38 -5.87
C ALA A 20 2.06 11.51 -7.40
N ALA A 21 1.71 12.71 -7.89
CA ALA A 21 1.66 13.00 -9.31
C ALA A 21 3.04 12.94 -9.98
N ALA A 22 4.07 13.50 -9.34
CA ALA A 22 5.46 13.43 -9.81
C ALA A 22 5.98 11.99 -9.88
N MET A 23 5.71 11.18 -8.84
CA MET A 23 6.08 9.76 -8.82
C MET A 23 5.36 8.97 -9.91
N SER A 24 4.07 9.24 -10.12
CA SER A 24 3.29 8.63 -11.22
C SER A 24 3.85 8.98 -12.59
N ALA A 25 4.17 10.25 -12.83
CA ALA A 25 4.76 10.69 -14.09
C ALA A 25 6.13 10.05 -14.34
N MET A 26 6.99 10.01 -13.32
CA MET A 26 8.28 9.32 -13.35
C MET A 26 8.09 7.83 -13.68
N TYR A 27 7.23 7.12 -12.96
CA TYR A 27 7.01 5.70 -13.15
C TYR A 27 6.40 5.37 -14.52
N ARG A 28 5.51 6.23 -15.05
CA ARG A 28 4.96 6.11 -16.41
C ARG A 28 6.03 6.22 -17.49
N LEU A 29 7.01 7.12 -17.31
CA LEU A 29 8.12 7.27 -18.26
C LEU A 29 9.06 6.05 -18.22
N GLU A 30 9.29 5.50 -17.03
CA GLU A 30 10.15 4.34 -16.86
C GLU A 30 9.45 3.02 -17.27
N VAL A 31 8.12 2.93 -17.12
CA VAL A 31 7.32 1.71 -17.37
C VAL A 31 6.10 2.04 -18.25
N PRO A 32 6.22 2.00 -19.59
CA PRO A 32 5.14 2.40 -20.49
C PRO A 32 3.80 1.65 -20.28
N LEU A 33 3.84 0.35 -19.96
CA LEU A 33 2.62 -0.44 -19.68
C LEU A 33 1.83 0.07 -18.47
N TYR A 34 2.46 0.82 -17.56
CA TYR A 34 1.75 1.50 -16.48
C TYR A 34 0.83 2.61 -17.03
N GLY A 35 1.25 3.31 -18.09
CA GLY A 35 0.43 4.29 -18.78
C GLY A 35 -0.85 3.67 -19.35
N ASP A 36 -0.72 2.54 -20.02
CA ASP A 36 -1.85 1.79 -20.58
C ASP A 36 -2.81 1.29 -19.47
N LEU A 37 -2.25 0.76 -18.37
CA LEU A 37 -3.04 0.36 -17.20
C LEU A 37 -3.86 1.53 -16.64
N MET A 38 -3.25 2.71 -16.53
CA MET A 38 -3.92 3.90 -16.02
C MET A 38 -5.12 4.32 -16.89
N GLU A 39 -5.03 4.13 -18.20
CA GLU A 39 -6.12 4.41 -19.13
C GLU A 39 -7.27 3.40 -18.94
N PHE A 40 -6.97 2.10 -18.83
CA PHE A 40 -8.00 1.09 -18.54
C PHE A 40 -8.72 1.37 -17.22
N VAL A 41 -7.97 1.70 -16.16
CA VAL A 41 -8.53 2.00 -14.84
C VAL A 41 -9.44 3.22 -14.89
N ARG A 42 -9.00 4.30 -15.55
CA ARG A 42 -9.82 5.51 -15.71
C ARG A 42 -11.14 5.19 -16.42
N ASP A 43 -11.07 4.50 -17.54
CA ASP A 43 -12.25 4.23 -18.38
C ASP A 43 -13.22 3.28 -17.66
N ILE A 44 -12.71 2.23 -17.00
CA ILE A 44 -13.54 1.30 -16.22
C ILE A 44 -14.17 1.98 -15.00
N ASN A 45 -13.41 2.77 -14.24
CA ASN A 45 -13.95 3.50 -13.09
C ASN A 45 -15.06 4.47 -13.52
N THR A 46 -14.87 5.18 -14.64
CA THR A 46 -15.88 6.08 -15.20
C THR A 46 -17.16 5.33 -15.55
N ASN A 47 -17.06 4.18 -16.21
CA ASN A 47 -18.20 3.36 -16.59
C ASN A 47 -18.95 2.81 -15.36
N VAL A 48 -18.22 2.30 -14.37
CA VAL A 48 -18.80 1.79 -13.13
C VAL A 48 -19.55 2.91 -12.40
N GLN A 49 -18.95 4.10 -12.29
CA GLN A 49 -19.61 5.24 -11.64
C GLN A 49 -20.85 5.74 -12.38
N GLN A 50 -20.84 5.78 -13.72
CA GLN A 50 -22.03 6.12 -14.51
C GLN A 50 -23.15 5.13 -14.23
N SER A 51 -22.84 3.82 -14.23
CA SER A 51 -23.83 2.78 -13.92
C SER A 51 -24.36 2.85 -12.48
N ILE A 52 -23.52 3.26 -11.53
CA ILE A 52 -23.91 3.46 -10.13
C ILE A 52 -24.78 4.71 -9.99
N GLY A 53 -24.43 5.82 -10.64
CA GLY A 53 -25.21 7.06 -10.61
C GLY A 53 -26.64 6.88 -11.14
N GLU A 54 -26.82 6.01 -12.13
CA GLU A 54 -28.13 5.60 -12.63
C GLU A 54 -28.88 4.70 -11.62
N LYS A 55 -28.18 3.80 -10.92
CA LYS A 55 -28.74 2.91 -9.89
C LYS A 55 -29.09 3.62 -8.58
N THR A 56 -28.34 4.65 -8.16
CA THR A 56 -28.51 5.36 -6.88
C THR A 56 -29.69 6.35 -6.89
N GLN A 57 -30.28 6.67 -8.05
CA GLN A 57 -31.64 7.24 -8.08
C GLN A 57 -32.68 6.27 -7.47
N TYR A 58 -32.36 4.98 -7.37
CA TYR A 58 -33.28 3.92 -6.94
C TYR A 58 -32.79 3.08 -5.74
N SER A 59 -31.55 3.27 -5.25
CA SER A 59 -30.95 2.49 -4.14
C SER A 59 -30.51 3.40 -2.99
N THR A 60 -30.93 3.08 -1.77
CA THR A 60 -30.67 3.84 -0.53
C THR A 60 -29.44 3.37 0.25
N THR A 61 -28.70 2.37 -0.22
CA THR A 61 -27.61 1.76 0.54
C THR A 61 -26.26 2.48 0.28
N PRO A 62 -25.59 3.03 1.31
CA PRO A 62 -24.27 3.64 1.16
C PRO A 62 -23.22 2.57 0.84
N GLY A 63 -22.42 2.77 -0.20
CA GLY A 63 -21.25 1.98 -0.53
C GLY A 63 -19.96 2.73 -0.24
N ILE A 64 -18.83 2.11 -0.59
CA ILE A 64 -17.50 2.73 -0.54
C ILE A 64 -17.39 3.72 -1.71
N TYR A 65 -18.06 4.86 -1.57
CA TYR A 65 -18.05 5.90 -2.59
C TYR A 65 -16.86 6.82 -2.33
N ALA A 66 -15.76 6.55 -3.03
CA ALA A 66 -14.69 7.53 -3.17
C ALA A 66 -15.07 8.54 -4.26
N SER A 67 -14.77 9.83 -4.05
CA SER A 67 -14.96 10.85 -5.08
C SER A 67 -14.15 10.51 -6.34
N ILE A 68 -14.59 10.98 -7.51
CA ILE A 68 -13.86 10.82 -8.78
C ILE A 68 -12.41 11.33 -8.64
N GLU A 69 -12.26 12.46 -7.94
CA GLU A 69 -10.98 13.09 -7.67
C GLU A 69 -10.08 12.18 -6.83
N ARG A 70 -10.61 11.60 -5.74
CA ARG A 70 -9.88 10.62 -4.91
C ARG A 70 -9.47 9.41 -5.75
N LEU A 71 -10.40 8.78 -6.48
CA LEU A 71 -10.13 7.57 -7.26
C LEU A 71 -9.08 7.76 -8.36
N THR A 72 -9.06 8.92 -9.01
CA THR A 72 -8.11 9.21 -10.09
C THR A 72 -6.68 9.41 -9.56
N GLN A 73 -6.57 9.92 -8.32
CA GLN A 73 -5.28 10.16 -7.67
C GLN A 73 -4.81 8.98 -6.82
N GLU A 74 -5.73 8.12 -6.37
CA GLU A 74 -5.46 7.04 -5.43
C GLU A 74 -4.49 6.00 -5.98
N ARG A 75 -3.34 5.90 -5.32
CA ARG A 75 -2.23 5.02 -5.68
C ARG A 75 -1.53 4.53 -4.42
N HIS A 76 -0.85 3.40 -4.54
CA HIS A 76 0.20 3.06 -3.59
C HIS A 76 1.51 2.70 -4.31
N GLY A 77 2.63 3.04 -3.70
CA GLY A 77 3.96 2.58 -4.11
C GLY A 77 4.50 1.52 -3.16
N ALA A 78 5.48 0.76 -3.61
CA ALA A 78 6.26 -0.11 -2.73
C ALA A 78 7.76 0.11 -2.94
N VAL A 79 8.51 0.22 -1.83
CA VAL A 79 9.96 0.41 -1.82
C VAL A 79 10.63 -0.56 -0.85
N ARG A 80 11.88 -0.90 -1.15
CA ARG A 80 12.69 -1.79 -0.31
C ARG A 80 13.96 -1.07 0.14
N LEU A 81 14.21 -1.09 1.44
CA LEU A 81 15.34 -0.45 2.09
C LEU A 81 16.26 -1.51 2.70
N GLY A 82 17.55 -1.19 2.75
CA GLY A 82 18.58 -2.08 3.26
C GLY A 82 19.07 -1.73 4.66
N THR A 83 18.90 -0.48 5.11
CA THR A 83 19.46 -0.03 6.40
C THR A 83 18.47 0.76 7.28
N PRO A 84 18.64 0.73 8.61
CA PRO A 84 17.89 1.61 9.52
C PRO A 84 18.06 3.11 9.22
N TYR A 85 19.23 3.54 8.75
CA TYR A 85 19.47 4.93 8.36
C TYR A 85 18.58 5.34 7.18
N GLU A 86 18.45 4.46 6.17
CA GLU A 86 17.54 4.68 5.05
C GLU A 86 16.09 4.78 5.51
N LEU A 87 15.64 3.86 6.38
CA LEU A 87 14.28 3.87 6.90
C LEU A 87 13.98 5.14 7.71
N ARG A 88 14.90 5.58 8.58
CA ARG A 88 14.77 6.84 9.32
C ARG A 88 14.64 8.04 8.40
N THR A 89 15.46 8.10 7.36
CA THR A 89 15.46 9.24 6.44
C THR A 89 14.20 9.25 5.57
N ILE A 90 13.75 8.08 5.11
CA ILE A 90 12.47 7.93 4.40
C ILE A 90 11.28 8.35 5.28
N ARG A 91 11.27 7.97 6.56
CA ARG A 91 10.27 8.47 7.52
C ARG A 91 10.25 10.00 7.57
N ARG A 92 11.41 10.66 7.58
CA ARG A 92 11.51 12.14 7.60
C ARG A 92 10.90 12.74 6.33
N ILE A 93 11.20 12.18 5.15
CA ILE A 93 10.60 12.60 3.87
C ILE A 93 9.08 12.47 3.92
N PHE A 94 8.57 11.33 4.38
CA PHE A 94 7.14 11.06 4.44
C PHE A 94 6.41 11.89 5.51
N ALA A 95 7.06 12.23 6.62
CA ALA A 95 6.51 13.15 7.60
C ALA A 95 6.24 14.55 7.01
N VAL A 96 7.10 15.06 6.12
CA VAL A 96 6.86 16.31 5.37
C VAL A 96 5.59 16.23 4.50
N LEU A 97 5.24 15.03 4.05
CA LEU A 97 4.05 14.74 3.24
C LEU A 97 2.81 14.40 4.07
N GLY A 98 2.87 14.54 5.41
CA GLY A 98 1.77 14.14 6.31
C GLY A 98 1.51 12.63 6.30
N MET A 99 2.52 11.81 6.02
CA MET A 99 2.44 10.35 5.95
C MET A 99 3.17 9.73 7.15
N HIS A 100 2.49 8.82 7.83
CA HIS A 100 2.92 8.22 9.10
C HIS A 100 2.96 6.69 9.00
N PRO A 101 3.84 6.02 9.77
CA PRO A 101 3.95 4.58 9.75
C PRO A 101 2.77 3.93 10.48
N ILE A 102 1.99 3.14 9.75
CA ILE A 102 0.79 2.46 10.24
C ILE A 102 0.86 0.98 9.83
N GLY A 103 0.60 0.12 10.80
CA GLY A 103 0.64 -1.32 10.64
C GLY A 103 2.05 -1.90 10.53
N TYR A 104 2.18 -3.13 11.01
CA TYR A 104 3.40 -3.91 10.95
C TYR A 104 3.17 -5.19 10.13
N TYR A 105 4.08 -5.46 9.21
CA TYR A 105 3.98 -6.61 8.30
C TYR A 105 5.26 -7.42 8.39
N ASP A 106 5.17 -8.62 8.96
CA ASP A 106 6.25 -9.59 8.96
C ASP A 106 6.21 -10.43 7.68
N LEU A 107 7.18 -10.22 6.79
CA LEU A 107 7.29 -10.95 5.52
C LEU A 107 8.12 -12.23 5.66
N SER A 108 8.71 -12.47 6.83
CA SER A 108 9.46 -13.70 7.11
C SER A 108 8.56 -14.93 7.18
N ALA A 109 7.30 -14.77 7.58
CA ALA A 109 6.26 -15.80 7.49
C ALA A 109 6.07 -16.31 6.06
N ALA A 110 6.43 -15.49 5.07
CA ALA A 110 6.38 -15.84 3.67
C ALA A 110 7.77 -16.13 3.05
N GLY A 111 8.79 -16.34 3.87
CA GLY A 111 10.14 -16.72 3.41
C GLY A 111 10.96 -15.55 2.88
N LEU A 112 10.54 -14.30 3.11
CA LEU A 112 11.31 -13.12 2.73
C LEU A 112 12.07 -12.58 3.95
N PRO A 113 13.38 -12.26 3.84
CA PRO A 113 14.19 -11.77 4.96
C PRO A 113 13.88 -10.28 5.27
N MET A 114 12.63 -9.91 5.48
CA MET A 114 12.19 -8.52 5.61
C MET A 114 10.99 -8.36 6.53
N HIS A 115 10.81 -7.15 7.04
CA HIS A 115 9.58 -6.66 7.67
C HIS A 115 9.21 -5.30 7.06
N ALA A 116 8.00 -4.81 7.28
CA ALA A 116 7.52 -3.60 6.62
C ALA A 116 6.50 -2.82 7.45
N THR A 117 6.25 -1.58 7.02
CA THR A 117 5.14 -0.72 7.46
C THR A 117 4.52 0.00 6.26
N CYS A 118 3.33 0.58 6.43
CA CYS A 118 2.72 1.46 5.45
C CYS A 118 2.87 2.92 5.89
N PHE A 119 3.49 3.76 5.06
CA PHE A 119 3.41 5.21 5.26
C PHE A 119 2.19 5.77 4.55
N ARG A 120 1.28 6.40 5.30
CA ARG A 120 0.05 7.00 4.76
C ARG A 120 -0.52 8.10 5.66
N PRO A 121 -1.48 8.91 5.18
CA PRO A 121 -2.12 9.93 6.02
C PRO A 121 -2.86 9.35 7.23
N LEU A 122 -2.87 10.12 8.33
CA LEU A 122 -3.51 9.75 9.59
C LEU A 122 -4.99 10.09 9.68
N THR A 123 -5.48 11.12 8.99
CA THR A 123 -6.88 11.57 9.14
C THR A 123 -7.69 11.20 7.91
N THR A 124 -8.98 10.93 8.12
CA THR A 124 -9.94 10.69 7.03
C THR A 124 -10.01 11.85 6.06
N SER A 125 -9.99 13.10 6.55
CA SER A 125 -9.97 14.29 5.70
C SER A 125 -8.72 14.37 4.81
N SER A 126 -7.54 13.98 5.32
CA SER A 126 -6.31 13.94 4.53
C SER A 126 -6.30 12.78 3.53
N LEU A 127 -6.90 11.64 3.87
CA LEU A 127 -7.12 10.52 2.94
C LEU A 127 -8.10 10.88 1.82
N ASP A 128 -9.16 11.64 2.13
CA ASP A 128 -10.12 12.13 1.14
C ASP A 128 -9.49 13.12 0.15
N CYS A 129 -8.56 13.96 0.62
CA CYS A 129 -7.78 14.83 -0.25
C CYS A 129 -6.84 14.02 -1.16
N ASN A 130 -6.03 13.14 -0.56
CA ASN A 130 -5.10 12.30 -1.30
C ASN A 130 -4.66 11.09 -0.45
N PRO A 131 -5.10 9.85 -0.79
CA PRO A 131 -4.83 8.64 -0.02
C PRO A 131 -3.53 7.96 -0.46
N PHE A 132 -2.52 8.70 -0.90
CA PHE A 132 -1.27 8.12 -1.35
C PHE A 132 -0.56 7.37 -0.22
N ARG A 133 -0.14 6.13 -0.51
CA ARG A 133 0.44 5.18 0.44
C ARG A 133 1.76 4.64 -0.09
N ILE A 134 2.73 4.40 0.78
CA ILE A 134 3.97 3.71 0.40
C ILE A 134 4.25 2.55 1.36
N PHE A 135 4.16 1.33 0.83
CA PHE A 135 4.59 0.13 1.52
C PHE A 135 6.13 0.09 1.56
N THR A 136 6.69 0.23 2.75
CA THR A 136 8.14 0.39 2.93
C THR A 136 8.69 -0.80 3.68
N THR A 137 9.50 -1.61 3.01
CA THR A 137 10.13 -2.79 3.61
C THR A 137 11.55 -2.48 4.05
N LEU A 138 12.00 -3.09 5.14
CA LEU A 138 13.38 -3.08 5.60
C LEU A 138 13.94 -4.52 5.58
N LEU A 139 15.14 -4.66 5.02
CA LEU A 139 15.90 -5.90 5.07
C LEU A 139 16.23 -6.28 6.52
N ARG A 140 16.12 -7.57 6.82
CA ARG A 140 16.53 -8.20 8.09
C ARG A 140 17.73 -9.13 7.84
N PRO A 141 18.97 -8.60 7.85
CA PRO A 141 20.17 -9.35 7.52
C PRO A 141 20.41 -10.54 8.45
N GLU A 142 19.87 -10.51 9.68
CA GLU A 142 19.96 -11.59 10.66
C GLU A 142 19.18 -12.84 10.26
N LEU A 143 18.19 -12.72 9.37
CA LEU A 143 17.43 -13.87 8.84
C LEU A 143 18.18 -14.60 7.72
N LEU A 144 19.27 -14.04 7.21
CA LEU A 144 20.07 -14.63 6.15
C LEU A 144 20.95 -15.76 6.68
N THR A 145 20.90 -16.90 6.00
CA THR A 145 21.71 -18.10 6.31
C THR A 145 23.13 -18.03 5.78
N SER A 146 23.33 -17.52 4.57
CA SER A 146 24.69 -17.34 4.03
C SER A 146 25.33 -16.11 4.68
N GLU A 147 26.34 -16.37 5.49
CA GLU A 147 27.14 -15.32 6.11
C GLU A 147 27.90 -14.49 5.07
N GLU A 148 28.33 -15.11 3.97
CA GLU A 148 29.01 -14.44 2.86
C GLU A 148 28.06 -13.47 2.15
N ALA A 149 26.84 -13.91 1.82
CA ALA A 149 25.83 -13.05 1.20
C ALA A 149 25.40 -11.91 2.13
N ARG A 150 25.23 -12.20 3.43
CA ARG A 150 24.95 -11.19 4.46
C ARG A 150 26.03 -10.12 4.51
N ARG A 151 27.31 -10.54 4.60
CA ARG A 151 28.45 -9.63 4.65
C ARG A 151 28.55 -8.80 3.38
N LEU A 152 28.40 -9.41 2.21
CA LEU A 152 28.46 -8.71 0.93
C LEU A 152 27.33 -7.68 0.78
N ALA A 153 26.09 -8.04 1.13
CA ALA A 153 24.95 -7.13 1.09
C ALA A 153 25.18 -5.91 1.99
N LEU A 154 25.62 -6.13 3.24
CA LEU A 154 25.91 -5.04 4.18
C LEU A 154 27.05 -4.12 3.70
N GLN A 155 28.11 -4.67 3.11
CA GLN A 155 29.21 -3.89 2.55
C GLN A 155 28.79 -2.99 1.37
N LEU A 156 27.85 -3.45 0.54
CA LEU A 156 27.31 -2.64 -0.56
C LEU A 156 26.37 -1.55 -0.02
N LEU A 157 25.52 -1.89 0.94
CA LEU A 157 24.59 -0.96 1.58
C LEU A 157 25.30 0.14 2.38
N GLU A 158 26.42 -0.17 3.03
CA GLU A 158 27.22 0.82 3.76
C GLU A 158 27.87 1.86 2.83
N LYS A 159 28.22 1.46 1.60
CA LYS A 159 28.89 2.33 0.63
C LYS A 159 27.95 3.23 -0.16
N ARG A 160 26.66 2.90 -0.24
CA ARG A 160 25.71 3.67 -1.05
C ARG A 160 25.16 4.84 -0.27
N ASN A 161 24.86 5.92 -0.99
CA ASN A 161 24.05 7.01 -0.48
C ASN A 161 22.91 7.25 -1.46
N ILE A 162 21.66 7.08 -0.98
CA ILE A 162 20.45 7.22 -1.78
C ILE A 162 19.77 8.59 -1.58
N PHE A 163 20.33 9.47 -0.74
CA PHE A 163 19.80 10.80 -0.44
C PHE A 163 20.81 11.87 -0.85
N SER A 164 20.36 12.88 -1.57
CA SER A 164 21.21 14.03 -1.90
C SER A 164 21.50 14.88 -0.66
N GLU A 165 22.64 15.56 -0.66
CA GLU A 165 22.98 16.51 0.41
C GLU A 165 21.91 17.61 0.53
N LYS A 166 21.33 18.04 -0.59
CA LYS A 166 20.29 19.06 -0.60
C LYS A 166 19.00 18.57 0.05
N LEU A 167 18.61 17.31 -0.17
CA LEU A 167 17.46 16.71 0.50
C LEU A 167 17.66 16.69 2.01
N LEU A 168 18.83 16.23 2.47
CA LEU A 168 19.15 16.15 3.90
C LEU A 168 19.12 17.54 4.54
N GLN A 169 19.68 18.57 3.90
CA GLN A 169 19.60 19.95 4.37
C GLN A 169 18.15 20.44 4.51
N ILE A 170 17.30 20.16 3.53
CA ILE A 170 15.88 20.54 3.60
C ILE A 170 15.19 19.84 4.78
N LEU A 171 15.43 18.54 4.98
CA LEU A 171 14.85 17.80 6.09
C LEU A 171 15.33 18.32 7.44
N ASP A 172 16.62 18.64 7.58
CA ASP A 172 17.18 19.26 8.78
C ASP A 172 16.53 20.62 9.04
N GLU A 173 16.37 21.47 8.01
CA GLU A 173 15.70 22.76 8.12
C GLU A 173 14.24 22.61 8.58
N VAL A 174 13.49 21.65 8.03
CA VAL A 174 12.09 21.41 8.41
C VAL A 174 11.99 21.04 9.89
N GLU A 175 12.85 20.15 10.37
CA GLU A 175 12.84 19.66 11.75
C GLU A 175 13.25 20.74 12.78
N HIS A 176 14.20 21.62 12.43
CA HIS A 176 14.67 22.66 13.36
C HIS A 176 13.74 23.88 13.51
N HIS A 177 12.78 24.06 12.59
CA HIS A 177 11.93 25.25 12.58
C HIS A 177 10.48 24.93 12.95
N SER A 178 9.63 24.65 11.96
CA SER A 178 8.17 24.58 12.12
C SER A 178 7.61 23.16 11.98
N GLY A 179 8.45 22.18 11.62
CA GLY A 179 8.00 20.86 11.18
C GLY A 179 7.29 20.88 9.82
N LYS A 180 7.25 22.03 9.13
CA LYS A 180 6.59 22.19 7.83
C LYS A 180 7.55 22.74 6.78
N LEU A 181 7.39 22.25 5.55
CA LEU A 181 8.14 22.73 4.40
C LEU A 181 7.66 24.12 3.97
N LYS A 182 8.58 25.00 3.58
CA LYS A 182 8.22 26.30 2.99
C LYS A 182 7.72 26.10 1.55
N GLU A 183 6.74 26.90 1.13
CA GLU A 183 6.14 26.74 -0.22
C GLU A 183 7.17 26.91 -1.35
N ASP A 184 8.16 27.78 -1.19
CA ASP A 184 9.23 28.04 -2.16
C ASP A 184 10.26 26.89 -2.28
N GLN A 185 10.30 25.98 -1.30
CA GLN A 185 11.17 24.81 -1.31
C GLN A 185 10.48 23.56 -1.88
N THR A 186 9.18 23.60 -2.16
CA THR A 186 8.37 22.43 -2.55
C THR A 186 8.90 21.72 -3.80
N GLU A 187 9.19 22.46 -4.86
CA GLU A 187 9.69 21.89 -6.12
C GLU A 187 11.08 21.25 -5.96
N ILE A 188 11.96 21.89 -5.18
CA ILE A 188 13.30 21.35 -4.89
C ILE A 188 13.16 20.08 -4.06
N PHE A 189 12.34 20.11 -3.01
CA PHE A 189 12.09 18.95 -2.16
C PHE A 189 11.55 17.77 -2.97
N ILE A 190 10.54 17.97 -3.81
CA ILE A 190 9.98 16.90 -4.65
C ILE A 190 11.04 16.36 -5.60
N HIS A 191 11.79 17.23 -6.30
CA HIS A 191 12.84 16.79 -7.21
C HIS A 191 13.91 15.94 -6.52
N GLU A 192 14.42 16.42 -5.38
CA GLU A 192 15.47 15.75 -4.62
C GLU A 192 14.96 14.45 -3.98
N ALA A 193 13.74 14.43 -3.42
CA ALA A 193 13.15 13.21 -2.88
C ALA A 193 12.83 12.18 -3.98
N MET A 194 12.37 12.60 -5.16
CA MET A 194 12.18 11.69 -6.31
C MET A 194 13.48 11.01 -6.73
N SER A 195 14.63 11.66 -6.55
CA SER A 195 15.92 11.07 -6.89
C SER A 195 16.22 9.76 -6.16
N THR A 196 15.72 9.62 -4.93
CA THR A 196 15.84 8.42 -4.10
C THR A 196 15.09 7.22 -4.68
N PHE A 197 14.02 7.46 -5.47
CA PHE A 197 13.11 6.44 -5.97
C PHE A 197 13.23 6.17 -7.48
N ARG A 198 14.04 6.95 -8.20
CA ARG A 198 14.27 6.79 -9.64
C ARG A 198 15.02 5.50 -9.96
N TRP A 199 14.70 4.89 -11.11
CA TRP A 199 15.54 3.82 -11.66
C TRP A 199 16.93 4.35 -12.00
N GLN A 200 17.96 3.55 -11.72
CA GLN A 200 19.31 3.84 -12.17
C GLN A 200 19.83 2.67 -13.02
N PRO A 201 20.19 2.88 -14.30
CA PRO A 201 20.56 1.80 -15.21
C PRO A 201 21.97 1.24 -14.95
N ILE A 202 22.70 1.79 -13.98
CA ILE A 202 24.04 1.36 -13.58
C ILE A 202 23.98 0.87 -12.13
N ALA A 203 24.34 -0.40 -11.91
CA ALA A 203 24.38 -1.00 -10.59
C ALA A 203 25.51 -0.39 -9.72
N ALA A 204 25.30 -0.39 -8.40
CA ALA A 204 26.35 -0.12 -7.41
C ALA A 204 27.35 -1.29 -7.34
N ALA A 205 26.82 -2.52 -7.44
CA ALA A 205 27.60 -3.75 -7.39
C ALA A 205 28.29 -4.07 -8.72
N THR A 206 29.33 -4.89 -8.65
CA THR A 206 29.90 -5.56 -9.83
C THR A 206 29.01 -6.74 -10.27
N PHE A 207 29.27 -7.26 -11.47
CA PHE A 207 28.47 -8.35 -12.02
C PHE A 207 28.57 -9.62 -11.15
N ASP A 208 29.77 -9.94 -10.66
CA ASP A 208 30.01 -11.13 -9.84
C ASP A 208 29.35 -11.00 -8.46
N GLN A 209 29.40 -9.81 -7.86
CA GLN A 209 28.69 -9.50 -6.62
C GLN A 209 27.18 -9.63 -6.78
N TYR A 210 26.62 -9.12 -7.88
CA TYR A 210 25.19 -9.26 -8.19
C TYR A 210 24.78 -10.72 -8.36
N GLN A 211 25.57 -11.50 -9.09
CA GLN A 211 25.29 -12.93 -9.30
C GLN A 211 25.37 -13.71 -7.98
N ALA A 212 26.35 -13.43 -7.13
CA ALA A 212 26.48 -14.03 -5.80
C ALA A 212 25.27 -13.75 -4.91
N LEU A 213 24.83 -12.49 -4.83
CA LEU A 213 23.64 -12.12 -4.05
C LEU A 213 22.35 -12.70 -4.64
N LYS A 214 22.20 -12.67 -5.97
CA LYS A 214 21.04 -13.23 -6.66
C LYS A 214 20.92 -14.74 -6.43
N ALA A 215 22.04 -15.45 -6.43
CA ALA A 215 22.09 -16.89 -6.16
C ALA A 215 21.71 -17.22 -4.71
N ALA A 216 22.10 -16.38 -3.74
CA ALA A 216 21.69 -16.54 -2.35
C ALA A 216 20.19 -16.26 -2.16
N HIS A 217 19.73 -15.09 -2.61
CA HIS A 217 18.32 -14.73 -2.63
C HIS A 217 18.08 -13.56 -3.60
N PRO A 218 17.18 -13.67 -4.60
CA PRO A 218 16.96 -12.62 -5.61
C PRO A 218 16.64 -11.23 -5.01
N ILE A 219 15.90 -11.18 -3.91
CA ILE A 219 15.60 -9.93 -3.19
C ILE A 219 16.84 -9.20 -2.65
N LEU A 220 17.91 -9.92 -2.29
CA LEU A 220 19.13 -9.28 -1.82
C LEU A 220 19.83 -8.54 -2.94
N ALA A 221 19.81 -9.11 -4.15
CA ALA A 221 20.35 -8.43 -5.32
C ALA A 221 19.56 -7.15 -5.63
N ASP A 222 18.23 -7.20 -5.57
CA ASP A 222 17.37 -6.03 -5.76
C ASP A 222 17.59 -4.94 -4.69
N ILE A 223 17.82 -5.32 -3.43
CA ILE A 223 18.02 -4.35 -2.34
C ILE A 223 19.43 -3.78 -2.34
N ALA A 224 20.46 -4.60 -2.44
CA ALA A 224 21.84 -4.20 -2.15
C ALA A 224 22.65 -3.79 -3.40
N CYS A 225 22.27 -4.23 -4.61
CA CYS A 225 23.09 -3.97 -5.80
C CYS A 225 22.80 -2.64 -6.49
N PHE A 226 21.76 -1.91 -6.11
CA PHE A 226 21.32 -0.70 -6.80
C PHE A 226 21.61 0.58 -6.00
N GLN A 227 21.73 1.70 -6.73
CA GLN A 227 22.13 3.01 -6.21
C GLN A 227 20.95 3.83 -5.67
N SER A 228 19.73 3.32 -5.78
CA SER A 228 18.50 3.96 -5.32
C SER A 228 17.59 2.93 -4.66
N ALA A 229 16.58 3.40 -3.94
CA ALA A 229 15.47 2.58 -3.46
C ALA A 229 14.32 2.68 -4.47
N HIS A 230 14.54 2.15 -5.68
CA HIS A 230 13.61 2.30 -6.80
C HIS A 230 12.20 1.81 -6.46
N ILE A 231 11.19 2.47 -7.04
CA ILE A 231 9.81 2.00 -6.94
C ILE A 231 9.69 0.61 -7.55
N ASN A 232 9.25 -0.37 -6.75
CA ASN A 232 9.04 -1.74 -7.21
C ASN A 232 7.82 -1.82 -8.13
N HIS A 233 6.72 -1.23 -7.65
CA HIS A 233 5.47 -1.07 -8.38
C HIS A 233 4.78 0.22 -7.91
N LEU A 234 3.94 0.75 -8.78
CA LEU A 234 3.00 1.81 -8.45
C LEU A 234 1.61 1.32 -8.87
N THR A 235 0.71 1.18 -7.91
CA THR A 235 -0.56 0.46 -8.07
C THR A 235 -1.70 1.47 -8.06
N PRO A 236 -2.49 1.60 -9.14
CA PRO A 236 -3.69 2.40 -9.14
C PRO A 236 -4.88 1.64 -8.54
N ARG A 237 -5.93 2.37 -8.13
CA ARG A 237 -7.19 1.78 -7.65
C ARG A 237 -8.23 1.66 -8.77
N THR A 238 -8.81 0.47 -8.92
CA THR A 238 -9.99 0.21 -9.74
C THR A 238 -11.22 -0.11 -8.89
N LEU A 239 -12.40 0.20 -9.42
CA LEU A 239 -13.70 -0.21 -8.86
C LEU A 239 -14.09 -1.63 -9.30
N ASP A 240 -13.55 -2.12 -10.42
CA ASP A 240 -13.77 -3.47 -10.93
C ASP A 240 -12.45 -4.07 -11.43
N ILE A 241 -11.85 -4.92 -10.59
CA ILE A 241 -10.59 -5.58 -10.91
C ILE A 241 -10.73 -6.68 -11.96
N VAL A 242 -11.92 -7.28 -12.10
CA VAL A 242 -12.17 -8.34 -13.09
C VAL A 242 -12.24 -7.73 -14.49
N ALA A 243 -12.92 -6.60 -14.62
CA ALA A 243 -12.95 -5.83 -15.86
C ALA A 243 -11.55 -5.36 -16.28
N VAL A 244 -10.75 -4.83 -15.34
CA VAL A 244 -9.37 -4.40 -15.64
C VAL A 244 -8.50 -5.59 -16.04
N GLN A 245 -8.56 -6.71 -15.31
CA GLN A 245 -7.78 -7.90 -15.67
C GLN A 245 -8.15 -8.43 -17.07
N SER A 246 -9.43 -8.37 -17.45
CA SER A 246 -9.89 -8.73 -18.80
C SER A 246 -9.33 -7.76 -19.86
N ALA A 247 -9.35 -6.45 -19.60
CA ALA A 247 -8.80 -5.44 -20.50
C ALA A 247 -7.28 -5.62 -20.68
N MET A 248 -6.54 -5.86 -19.59
CA MET A 248 -5.11 -6.15 -19.61
C MET A 248 -4.78 -7.37 -20.47
N LYS A 249 -5.53 -8.49 -20.30
CA LYS A 249 -5.36 -9.70 -21.11
C LYS A 249 -5.62 -9.44 -22.60
N LYS A 250 -6.67 -8.67 -22.92
CA LYS A 250 -6.99 -8.28 -24.31
C LYS A 250 -5.92 -7.39 -24.94
N ALA A 251 -5.27 -6.55 -24.13
CA ALA A 251 -4.16 -5.71 -24.56
C ALA A 251 -2.81 -6.45 -24.65
N GLY A 252 -2.79 -7.76 -24.38
CA GLY A 252 -1.57 -8.58 -24.44
C GLY A 252 -0.62 -8.40 -23.26
N MET A 253 -1.07 -7.77 -22.17
CA MET A 253 -0.28 -7.71 -20.93
C MET A 253 -0.22 -9.10 -20.29
N ALA A 254 0.96 -9.48 -19.79
CA ALA A 254 1.19 -10.73 -19.08
C ALA A 254 0.60 -10.72 -17.66
N ALA A 255 -0.71 -10.48 -17.55
CA ALA A 255 -1.46 -10.47 -16.31
C ALA A 255 -1.57 -11.88 -15.74
N LYS A 256 -1.38 -11.99 -14.42
CA LYS A 256 -1.59 -13.27 -13.72
C LYS A 256 -3.05 -13.69 -13.83
N ALA A 257 -3.26 -15.01 -13.84
CA ALA A 257 -4.60 -15.58 -13.87
C ALA A 257 -5.34 -15.33 -12.55
N GLN A 258 -4.62 -15.51 -11.43
CA GLN A 258 -5.18 -15.41 -10.09
C GLN A 258 -5.28 -13.94 -9.63
N ILE A 259 -6.41 -13.64 -8.99
CA ILE A 259 -6.62 -12.41 -8.21
C ILE A 259 -6.49 -12.80 -6.75
N GLU A 260 -5.62 -12.12 -6.02
CA GLU A 260 -5.42 -12.33 -4.60
C GLU A 260 -6.41 -11.50 -3.77
N GLY A 261 -6.73 -11.97 -2.55
CA GLY A 261 -7.75 -11.38 -1.68
C GLY A 261 -9.06 -12.19 -1.67
N PRO A 262 -10.16 -11.63 -1.16
CA PRO A 262 -11.47 -12.28 -1.19
C PRO A 262 -11.97 -12.44 -2.64
N PRO A 263 -12.94 -13.34 -2.88
CA PRO A 263 -13.63 -13.43 -4.16
C PRO A 263 -14.42 -12.13 -4.46
N ALA A 264 -15.05 -12.07 -5.64
CA ALA A 264 -15.95 -10.96 -5.97
C ALA A 264 -17.17 -10.96 -5.02
N ARG A 265 -17.58 -9.76 -4.61
CA ARG A 265 -18.60 -9.52 -3.57
C ARG A 265 -19.38 -8.24 -3.87
N GLU A 266 -20.64 -8.19 -3.48
CA GLU A 266 -21.47 -6.98 -3.53
C GLU A 266 -21.01 -5.94 -2.49
N CYS A 267 -20.53 -6.42 -1.33
CA CYS A 267 -19.90 -5.62 -0.29
C CYS A 267 -18.41 -6.00 -0.19
N PRO A 268 -17.52 -5.41 -1.02
CA PRO A 268 -16.10 -5.73 -1.00
C PRO A 268 -15.50 -5.48 0.38
N ILE A 269 -14.65 -6.39 0.84
CA ILE A 269 -13.87 -6.28 2.09
C ILE A 269 -12.38 -6.31 1.78
N LEU A 270 -11.56 -5.73 2.67
CA LEU A 270 -10.10 -5.67 2.53
C LEU A 270 -9.70 -5.10 1.16
N LEU A 271 -8.91 -5.84 0.39
CA LEU A 271 -8.59 -5.50 -0.99
C LEU A 271 -8.47 -6.76 -1.83
N ARG A 272 -8.63 -6.60 -3.14
CA ARG A 272 -8.32 -7.58 -4.16
C ARG A 272 -7.21 -7.03 -5.03
N GLN A 273 -6.25 -7.85 -5.44
CA GLN A 273 -5.12 -7.38 -6.23
C GLN A 273 -4.63 -8.42 -7.23
N THR A 274 -4.04 -7.95 -8.33
CA THR A 274 -3.36 -8.81 -9.30
C THR A 274 -2.18 -8.06 -9.91
N SER A 275 -1.21 -8.81 -10.43
CA SER A 275 0.02 -8.25 -10.98
C SER A 275 0.30 -8.77 -12.39
N PHE A 276 1.20 -8.08 -13.08
CA PHE A 276 1.67 -8.42 -14.41
C PHE A 276 3.15 -8.09 -14.54
N LEU A 277 3.84 -8.81 -15.41
CA LEU A 277 5.21 -8.45 -15.77
C LEU A 277 5.17 -7.18 -16.62
N ALA A 278 5.71 -6.07 -16.09
CA ALA A 278 5.62 -4.79 -16.76
C ALA A 278 6.86 -4.51 -17.63
N LEU A 279 8.06 -4.78 -17.13
CA LEU A 279 9.28 -4.56 -17.90
C LEU A 279 10.45 -5.40 -17.37
N GLU A 280 11.21 -6.01 -18.29
CA GLU A 280 12.52 -6.58 -17.98
C GLU A 280 13.60 -5.53 -18.31
N GLU A 281 14.31 -5.08 -17.28
CA GLU A 281 15.22 -3.94 -17.39
C GLU A 281 16.63 -4.38 -17.77
N VAL A 282 17.30 -3.57 -18.60
CA VAL A 282 18.72 -3.76 -18.93
C VAL A 282 19.57 -3.00 -17.92
N VAL A 283 20.25 -3.74 -17.05
CA VAL A 283 21.17 -3.20 -16.04
C VAL A 283 22.60 -3.34 -16.53
N ARG A 284 23.41 -2.29 -16.29
CA ARG A 284 24.85 -2.29 -16.55
C ARG A 284 25.62 -2.48 -15.25
N PHE A 285 26.50 -3.47 -15.23
CA PHE A 285 27.35 -3.82 -14.09
C PHE A 285 28.81 -3.55 -14.42
N ARG A 286 29.60 -3.16 -13.41
CA ARG A 286 31.07 -3.09 -13.53
C ARG A 286 31.68 -4.49 -13.45
N ARG A 287 32.81 -4.74 -14.10
CA ARG A 287 33.62 -5.97 -13.88
C ARG A 287 34.56 -5.79 -12.68
N ASP A 288 34.86 -6.86 -11.96
CA ASP A 288 35.77 -6.86 -10.81
C ASP A 288 37.23 -6.53 -11.20
N GLU A 289 37.63 -6.79 -12.44
CA GLU A 289 39.04 -6.77 -12.87
C GLU A 289 39.64 -5.39 -13.18
N ILE A 290 38.89 -4.28 -13.05
CA ILE A 290 39.43 -2.96 -13.40
C ILE A 290 39.50 -2.04 -12.18
N GLN A 291 40.65 -2.10 -11.49
CA GLN A 291 41.06 -1.10 -10.50
C GLN A 291 42.08 -0.14 -11.14
N GLY A 292 41.67 1.11 -11.35
CA GLY A 292 42.54 2.17 -11.87
C GLY A 292 41.75 3.41 -12.30
N VAL A 293 42.34 4.60 -12.14
CA VAL A 293 41.67 5.90 -12.35
C VAL A 293 41.25 6.13 -13.81
N ASP A 294 41.92 5.48 -14.77
CA ASP A 294 41.61 5.55 -16.21
C ASP A 294 40.47 4.62 -16.66
N ALA A 295 39.97 3.74 -15.79
CA ALA A 295 38.84 2.83 -16.04
C ALA A 295 37.47 3.49 -15.85
N LEU A 296 37.44 4.64 -15.18
CA LEU A 296 36.22 5.37 -14.81
C LEU A 296 35.49 6.00 -16.02
N ARG A 297 36.06 5.93 -17.23
CA ARG A 297 35.55 6.64 -18.42
C ARG A 297 35.28 5.80 -19.67
N SER A 298 35.59 4.50 -19.70
CA SER A 298 35.32 3.66 -20.89
C SER A 298 34.01 2.88 -20.75
N GLN A 299 33.12 2.98 -21.75
CA GLN A 299 31.89 2.16 -21.82
C GLN A 299 32.18 0.65 -21.97
N ASP A 300 33.40 0.29 -22.34
CA ASP A 300 33.86 -1.10 -22.53
C ASP A 300 34.06 -1.88 -21.22
N ALA A 301 34.00 -1.20 -20.07
CA ALA A 301 34.11 -1.81 -18.73
C ALA A 301 32.77 -2.36 -18.16
N LEU A 302 31.65 -2.16 -18.87
CA LEU A 302 30.31 -2.49 -18.37
C LEU A 302 29.74 -3.76 -19.02
N VAL A 303 29.32 -4.71 -18.19
CA VAL A 303 28.56 -5.90 -18.59
C VAL A 303 27.07 -5.58 -18.56
N LYS A 304 26.36 -5.84 -19.65
CA LYS A 304 24.91 -5.75 -19.69
C LYS A 304 24.30 -7.06 -19.18
N ALA A 305 23.37 -6.97 -18.25
CA ALA A 305 22.55 -8.10 -17.82
C ALA A 305 21.08 -7.65 -17.68
N SER A 306 20.15 -8.61 -17.67
CA SER A 306 18.75 -8.30 -17.39
C SER A 306 18.42 -8.45 -15.90
N HIS A 307 17.55 -7.56 -15.42
CA HIS A 307 17.00 -7.61 -14.08
C HIS A 307 15.48 -7.43 -14.13
N ARG A 308 14.76 -8.39 -13.57
CA ARG A 308 13.30 -8.35 -13.44
C ARG A 308 12.92 -7.71 -12.10
N ALA A 309 12.99 -6.38 -12.05
CA ALA A 309 12.58 -5.62 -10.86
C ALA A 309 11.13 -5.13 -10.95
N ARG A 310 10.63 -4.83 -12.15
CA ARG A 310 9.45 -3.97 -12.33
C ARG A 310 8.21 -4.77 -12.71
N PHE A 311 7.30 -4.82 -11.76
CA PHE A 311 5.98 -5.42 -11.93
C PHE A 311 4.95 -4.31 -11.88
N GLY A 312 3.95 -4.45 -12.73
CA GLY A 312 2.75 -3.64 -12.61
C GLY A 312 1.77 -4.38 -11.71
N GLU A 313 1.01 -3.62 -10.96
CA GLU A 313 0.01 -4.14 -10.04
C GLU A 313 -1.25 -3.28 -10.14
N ILE A 314 -2.40 -3.90 -9.86
CA ILE A 314 -3.70 -3.23 -9.81
C ILE A 314 -4.45 -3.71 -8.56
N GLU A 315 -5.16 -2.81 -7.90
CA GLU A 315 -5.94 -3.13 -6.70
C GLU A 315 -7.37 -2.61 -6.75
N GLN A 316 -8.28 -3.35 -6.10
CA GLN A 316 -9.64 -2.92 -5.77
C GLN A 316 -9.79 -2.95 -4.25
N ARG A 317 -10.14 -1.81 -3.66
CA ARG A 317 -10.25 -1.66 -2.19
C ARG A 317 -11.70 -1.72 -1.73
N GLY A 318 -11.92 -2.57 -0.73
CA GLY A 318 -13.17 -2.77 0.00
C GLY A 318 -13.14 -2.16 1.39
N ALA A 319 -14.03 -2.64 2.27
CA ALA A 319 -14.19 -2.15 3.62
C ALA A 319 -13.11 -2.69 4.54
N ALA A 320 -12.64 -1.84 5.46
CA ALA A 320 -11.80 -2.27 6.56
C ALA A 320 -12.58 -3.22 7.48
N VAL A 321 -11.97 -4.34 7.81
CA VAL A 321 -12.56 -5.39 8.66
C VAL A 321 -12.04 -5.26 10.09
N THR A 322 -12.86 -5.61 11.06
CA THR A 322 -12.45 -5.71 12.47
C THR A 322 -11.59 -6.96 12.70
N PRO A 323 -10.94 -7.14 13.87
CA PRO A 323 -10.29 -8.41 14.22
C PRO A 323 -11.19 -9.63 14.04
N LYS A 324 -12.47 -9.52 14.41
CA LYS A 324 -13.48 -10.57 14.20
C LYS A 324 -13.74 -10.82 12.72
N GLY A 325 -13.88 -9.75 11.93
CA GLY A 325 -14.03 -9.84 10.48
C GLY A 325 -12.80 -10.43 9.79
N ARG A 326 -11.60 -10.16 10.33
CA ARG A 326 -10.33 -10.71 9.85
C ARG A 326 -10.18 -12.19 10.18
N GLU A 327 -10.54 -12.60 11.39
CA GLU A 327 -10.51 -14.01 11.81
C GLU A 327 -11.43 -14.85 10.91
N LEU A 328 -12.65 -14.38 10.65
CA LEU A 328 -13.58 -15.05 9.72
C LEU A 328 -12.98 -15.12 8.30
N TYR A 329 -12.40 -14.02 7.81
CA TYR A 329 -11.74 -14.01 6.50
C TYR A 329 -10.59 -15.02 6.42
N ASP A 330 -9.70 -15.04 7.41
CA ASP A 330 -8.53 -15.93 7.43
C ASP A 330 -8.97 -17.41 7.55
N LYS A 331 -10.02 -17.70 8.33
CA LYS A 331 -10.64 -19.03 8.42
C LYS A 331 -11.16 -19.50 7.06
N LEU A 332 -12.00 -18.71 6.41
CA LEU A 332 -12.60 -19.07 5.12
C LEU A 332 -11.55 -19.17 4.01
N LEU A 333 -10.54 -18.30 4.03
CA LEU A 333 -9.41 -18.39 3.11
C LEU A 333 -8.64 -19.70 3.30
N TYR A 334 -8.37 -20.11 4.54
CA TYR A 334 -7.72 -21.37 4.83
C TYR A 334 -8.56 -22.56 4.37
N GLU A 335 -9.85 -22.59 4.71
CA GLU A 335 -10.77 -23.65 4.30
C GLU A 335 -10.88 -23.77 2.78
N SER A 336 -10.93 -22.64 2.06
CA SER A 336 -10.96 -22.65 0.59
C SER A 336 -9.69 -23.23 -0.02
N LYS A 337 -8.51 -22.98 0.58
CA LYS A 337 -7.23 -23.55 0.12
C LYS A 337 -7.17 -25.05 0.37
N VAL A 338 -7.66 -25.52 1.51
CA VAL A 338 -7.71 -26.95 1.83
C VAL A 338 -8.68 -27.69 0.91
N GLN A 339 -9.86 -27.13 0.66
CA GLN A 339 -10.85 -27.74 -0.23
C GLN A 339 -10.44 -27.69 -1.71
N GLY A 340 -9.71 -26.64 -2.12
CA GLY A 340 -9.19 -26.47 -3.47
C GLY A 340 -7.86 -27.16 -3.75
N GLU A 341 -7.31 -27.93 -2.82
CA GLU A 341 -6.02 -28.60 -3.00
C GLU A 341 -6.08 -29.60 -4.16
N GLY A 342 -5.21 -29.42 -5.17
CA GLY A 342 -5.18 -30.24 -6.38
C GLY A 342 -6.23 -29.88 -7.45
N ALA A 343 -7.09 -28.88 -7.21
CA ALA A 343 -8.07 -28.41 -8.18
C ALA A 343 -7.43 -27.56 -9.29
N ALA A 344 -8.06 -27.52 -10.47
CA ALA A 344 -7.67 -26.58 -11.52
C ALA A 344 -7.99 -25.13 -11.08
N PRO A 345 -7.30 -24.09 -11.60
CA PRO A 345 -7.50 -22.70 -11.13
C PRO A 345 -8.95 -22.22 -11.14
N ALA A 346 -9.72 -22.53 -12.19
CA ALA A 346 -11.13 -22.13 -12.28
C ALA A 346 -12.04 -22.87 -11.27
N GLU A 347 -11.71 -24.12 -10.95
CA GLU A 347 -12.42 -24.91 -9.94
C GLU A 347 -12.08 -24.40 -8.54
N ALA A 348 -10.81 -24.07 -8.29
CA ALA A 348 -10.37 -23.45 -7.04
C ALA A 348 -11.07 -22.10 -6.80
N ASP A 349 -11.20 -21.25 -7.83
CA ASP A 349 -11.95 -19.99 -7.74
C ASP A 349 -13.43 -20.24 -7.39
N THR A 350 -14.05 -21.27 -7.97
CA THR A 350 -15.44 -21.64 -7.69
C THR A 350 -15.61 -22.14 -6.24
N ILE A 351 -14.66 -22.93 -5.75
CA ILE A 351 -14.62 -23.38 -4.34
C ILE A 351 -14.47 -22.19 -3.41
N THR A 352 -13.55 -21.26 -3.71
CA THR A 352 -13.38 -20.03 -2.92
C THR A 352 -14.66 -19.21 -2.87
N VAL A 353 -15.34 -18.99 -3.99
CA VAL A 353 -16.63 -18.28 -4.00
C VAL A 353 -17.64 -18.96 -3.09
N LYS A 354 -17.77 -20.29 -3.20
CA LYS A 354 -18.73 -21.06 -2.39
C LYS A 354 -18.40 -21.02 -0.88
N VAL A 355 -17.14 -21.18 -0.49
CA VAL A 355 -16.73 -21.11 0.92
C VAL A 355 -17.00 -19.70 1.49
N PHE A 356 -16.81 -18.66 0.68
CA PHE A 356 -17.05 -17.27 1.10
C PHE A 356 -18.52 -16.85 1.15
N GLU A 357 -19.47 -17.71 0.78
CA GLU A 357 -20.90 -17.50 1.04
C GLU A 357 -21.19 -17.44 2.55
N GLU A 358 -20.33 -18.03 3.39
CA GLU A 358 -20.40 -17.90 4.86
C GLU A 358 -20.08 -16.48 5.37
N TYR A 359 -19.41 -15.66 4.56
CA TYR A 359 -19.14 -14.26 4.91
C TYR A 359 -20.33 -13.40 4.48
N PRO A 360 -21.01 -12.66 5.39
CA PRO A 360 -22.19 -11.85 5.04
C PRO A 360 -21.91 -10.81 3.97
N ASP A 361 -22.78 -10.67 2.96
CA ASP A 361 -22.53 -9.79 1.80
C ASP A 361 -23.51 -8.61 1.69
N THR A 362 -24.05 -8.19 2.84
CA THR A 362 -24.83 -6.95 2.96
C THR A 362 -24.20 -6.03 4.00
N TRP A 363 -24.16 -4.72 3.73
CA TRP A 363 -23.60 -3.73 4.65
C TRP A 363 -24.27 -3.76 6.04
N THR A 364 -25.57 -4.06 6.08
CA THR A 364 -26.34 -4.18 7.33
C THR A 364 -25.85 -5.35 8.17
N GLU A 365 -25.74 -6.56 7.60
CA GLU A 365 -25.31 -7.74 8.34
C GLU A 365 -23.84 -7.62 8.77
N LEU A 366 -22.97 -7.13 7.87
CA LEU A 366 -21.56 -6.89 8.17
C LEU A 366 -21.37 -5.99 9.39
N ARG A 367 -22.15 -4.91 9.46
CA ARG A 367 -22.12 -3.95 10.57
C ARG A 367 -22.73 -4.54 11.84
N GLN A 368 -23.93 -5.15 11.78
CA GLN A 368 -24.60 -5.74 12.94
C GLN A 368 -23.78 -6.86 13.58
N GLN A 369 -23.06 -7.65 12.77
CA GLN A 369 -22.16 -8.68 13.25
C GLN A 369 -20.78 -8.17 13.68
N LYS A 370 -20.54 -6.85 13.59
CA LYS A 370 -19.27 -6.17 13.90
C LYS A 370 -18.08 -6.73 13.11
N LEU A 371 -18.28 -7.04 11.83
CA LEU A 371 -17.25 -7.58 10.93
C LEU A 371 -16.46 -6.49 10.21
N ILE A 372 -17.04 -5.30 10.08
CA ILE A 372 -16.41 -4.15 9.42
C ILE A 372 -16.42 -2.91 10.31
N TYR A 373 -15.51 -1.99 10.04
CA TYR A 373 -15.55 -0.64 10.60
C TYR A 373 -16.45 0.27 9.78
N CYS A 374 -17.22 1.13 10.45
CA CYS A 374 -18.13 2.08 9.82
C CYS A 374 -17.89 3.51 10.35
N GLU A 375 -18.01 4.49 9.47
CA GLU A 375 -18.14 5.91 9.80
C GLU A 375 -19.63 6.27 9.82
N TYR A 376 -20.08 6.95 10.87
CA TYR A 376 -21.48 7.34 11.03
C TYR A 376 -21.68 8.84 10.74
N LYS A 377 -22.68 9.18 9.91
CA LYS A 377 -22.98 10.55 9.50
C LYS A 377 -24.45 10.88 9.70
N VAL A 378 -24.77 12.08 10.20
CA VAL A 378 -26.17 12.54 10.30
C VAL A 378 -26.64 13.02 8.92
N LYS A 379 -27.70 12.40 8.39
CA LYS A 379 -28.30 12.73 7.08
C LYS A 379 -29.48 13.71 7.21
N LYS A 380 -30.22 13.64 8.33
CA LYS A 380 -31.38 14.51 8.61
C LYS A 380 -31.22 15.16 9.98
N GLU A 381 -30.79 16.42 10.02
CA GLU A 381 -30.51 17.15 11.27
C GLU A 381 -31.76 17.59 12.06
N ASN A 382 -32.95 17.60 11.43
CA ASN A 382 -34.21 18.09 12.03
C ASN A 382 -35.26 17.00 12.31
N ALA A 383 -34.88 15.71 12.30
CA ALA A 383 -35.79 14.64 12.71
C ALA A 383 -35.88 14.62 14.24
N ALA A 384 -37.10 14.56 14.80
CA ALA A 384 -37.31 14.18 16.19
C ALA A 384 -37.41 12.65 16.23
N PRO A 385 -36.31 11.92 16.53
CA PRO A 385 -36.32 10.46 16.47
C PRO A 385 -37.31 9.89 17.48
N PHE A 386 -38.06 8.87 17.09
CA PHE A 386 -38.81 8.07 18.05
C PHE A 386 -37.85 7.06 18.67
N LEU A 387 -37.20 7.44 19.77
CA LEU A 387 -36.24 6.59 20.46
C LEU A 387 -36.96 5.67 21.45
N ASP A 388 -37.06 4.38 21.12
CA ASP A 388 -37.48 3.37 22.09
C ASP A 388 -36.25 2.67 22.65
N VAL A 389 -35.78 3.15 23.80
CA VAL A 389 -34.64 2.60 24.54
C VAL A 389 -34.86 1.12 24.93
N LYS A 390 -36.10 0.62 24.93
CA LYS A 390 -36.43 -0.78 25.24
C LYS A 390 -36.45 -1.70 24.01
N ALA A 391 -36.48 -1.15 22.81
CA ALA A 391 -36.63 -1.92 21.56
C ALA A 391 -35.30 -2.33 20.89
N GLY A 392 -34.15 -1.99 21.48
CA GLY A 392 -32.83 -2.41 20.98
C GLY A 392 -31.81 -1.27 20.95
N SER A 393 -30.75 -1.44 20.17
CA SER A 393 -29.72 -0.41 19.99
C SER A 393 -30.30 0.84 19.33
N ILE A 394 -30.14 1.99 19.99
CA ILE A 394 -30.59 3.31 19.50
C ILE A 394 -29.94 3.63 18.14
N LEU A 395 -28.67 3.25 17.95
CA LEU A 395 -27.96 3.46 16.69
C LEU A 395 -28.63 2.72 15.53
N GLU A 396 -29.11 1.50 15.73
CA GLU A 396 -29.83 0.74 14.70
C GLU A 396 -31.16 1.41 14.34
N GLN A 397 -31.89 1.92 15.34
CA GLN A 397 -33.14 2.65 15.11
C GLN A 397 -32.88 3.90 14.26
N LEU A 398 -31.90 4.71 14.63
CA LEU A 398 -31.52 5.92 13.89
C LEU A 398 -31.08 5.63 12.45
N ILE A 399 -30.44 4.49 12.22
CA ILE A 399 -30.07 4.03 10.86
C ILE A 399 -31.30 3.58 10.08
N SER A 400 -32.18 2.79 10.70
CA SER A 400 -33.42 2.33 10.04
C SER A 400 -34.38 3.46 9.68
N GLU A 401 -34.41 4.54 10.49
CA GLU A 401 -35.18 5.76 10.23
C GLU A 401 -34.50 6.68 9.18
N GLY A 402 -33.27 6.37 8.77
CA GLY A 402 -32.47 7.14 7.83
C GLY A 402 -32.05 8.51 8.37
N ILE A 403 -31.96 8.65 9.70
CA ILE A 403 -31.44 9.84 10.39
C ILE A 403 -29.91 9.79 10.39
N VAL A 404 -29.35 8.62 10.69
CA VAL A 404 -27.93 8.31 10.63
C VAL A 404 -27.66 7.40 9.44
N GLU A 405 -26.57 7.68 8.73
CA GLU A 405 -26.05 6.85 7.66
C GLU A 405 -24.76 6.19 8.15
N ALA A 406 -24.69 4.86 8.04
CA ALA A 406 -23.47 4.11 8.33
C ALA A 406 -22.74 3.83 7.01
N VAL A 407 -21.54 4.37 6.87
CA VAL A 407 -20.70 4.26 5.68
C VAL A 407 -19.51 3.36 6.01
N PRO A 408 -19.27 2.25 5.27
CA PRO A 408 -18.10 1.41 5.49
C PRO A 408 -16.80 2.20 5.31
N ILE A 409 -15.86 2.06 6.25
CA ILE A 409 -14.54 2.70 6.14
C ILE A 409 -13.73 1.97 5.07
N THR A 410 -13.14 2.69 4.12
CA THR A 410 -12.26 2.09 3.10
C THR A 410 -11.05 1.46 3.77
N TYR A 411 -10.65 0.27 3.33
CA TYR A 411 -9.40 -0.35 3.76
C TYR A 411 -8.22 0.38 3.11
N GLU A 412 -7.41 1.06 3.92
CA GLU A 412 -6.26 1.89 3.52
C GLU A 412 -4.91 1.15 3.59
N ASP A 413 -4.94 -0.12 3.97
CA ASP A 413 -3.74 -0.89 4.33
C ASP A 413 -3.54 -2.07 3.37
N PHE A 414 -2.69 -3.04 3.74
CA PHE A 414 -2.26 -4.13 2.86
C PHE A 414 -2.54 -5.51 3.44
N LEU A 415 -2.69 -6.50 2.58
CA LEU A 415 -2.78 -7.90 2.99
C LEU A 415 -1.37 -8.49 3.20
N PRO A 416 -0.97 -8.89 4.43
CA PRO A 416 0.39 -9.36 4.71
C PRO A 416 0.79 -10.58 3.86
N LEU A 417 -0.09 -11.58 3.75
CA LEU A 417 0.15 -12.80 2.99
C LEU A 417 0.10 -12.57 1.47
N SER A 418 -0.69 -11.59 1.02
CA SER A 418 -0.87 -11.31 -0.40
C SER A 418 0.30 -10.50 -0.96
N ALA A 419 0.80 -9.50 -0.23
CA ALA A 419 2.04 -8.82 -0.60
C ALA A 419 3.18 -9.83 -0.81
N ALA A 420 3.26 -10.84 0.07
CA ALA A 420 4.25 -11.90 -0.07
C ALA A 420 3.95 -12.95 -1.15
N GLY A 421 2.68 -13.25 -1.42
CA GLY A 421 2.26 -14.06 -2.57
C GLY A 421 2.66 -13.42 -3.89
N ILE A 422 2.47 -12.11 -4.02
CA ILE A 422 2.95 -11.31 -5.15
C ILE A 422 4.47 -11.34 -5.22
N PHE A 423 5.18 -11.14 -4.10
CA PHE A 423 6.65 -11.21 -4.10
C PHE A 423 7.17 -12.59 -4.54
N ARG A 424 6.58 -13.67 -4.03
CA ARG A 424 6.93 -15.04 -4.43
C ARG A 424 6.63 -15.29 -5.90
N SER A 425 5.48 -14.87 -6.40
CA SER A 425 5.09 -15.13 -7.78
C SER A 425 5.80 -14.21 -8.80
N ASN A 426 6.33 -13.07 -8.34
CA ASN A 426 7.23 -12.21 -9.11
C ASN A 426 8.66 -12.79 -9.19
N MET A 427 9.02 -13.71 -8.30
CA MET A 427 10.31 -14.39 -8.28
C MET A 427 10.12 -15.83 -8.80
N GLU A 428 10.69 -16.19 -9.95
CA GLU A 428 10.50 -17.51 -10.60
C GLU A 428 10.22 -18.68 -9.63
N SER A 429 9.07 -19.33 -9.83
CA SER A 429 8.54 -20.42 -9.01
C SER A 429 9.47 -21.63 -8.88
N SER A 430 10.49 -21.75 -9.74
CA SER A 430 11.41 -22.88 -9.79
C SER A 430 12.65 -22.77 -8.89
N ASN A 431 12.95 -21.59 -8.33
CA ASN A 431 14.19 -21.39 -7.54
C ASN A 431 13.96 -21.08 -6.05
N LEU A 432 12.75 -20.69 -5.62
CA LEU A 432 12.48 -20.45 -4.19
C LEU A 432 12.55 -21.73 -3.35
N SER A 433 12.24 -22.90 -3.93
CA SER A 433 12.42 -24.21 -3.28
C SER A 433 13.89 -24.56 -3.01
N LYS A 434 14.84 -23.83 -3.60
CA LYS A 434 16.29 -23.95 -3.35
C LYS A 434 16.86 -22.79 -2.53
N CYS A 435 16.09 -21.73 -2.27
CA CYS A 435 16.55 -20.63 -1.43
C CYS A 435 16.68 -21.11 0.02
N THR A 436 17.86 -20.91 0.60
CA THR A 436 18.20 -21.38 1.94
C THR A 436 17.27 -20.76 2.99
N LEU A 437 16.63 -21.65 3.75
CA LEU A 437 15.64 -21.41 4.81
C LEU A 437 16.05 -20.24 5.72
N LEU A 438 15.17 -19.26 5.95
CA LEU A 438 15.43 -18.16 6.89
C LEU A 438 15.81 -18.69 8.29
N ASN A 439 16.75 -18.03 8.97
CA ASN A 439 17.09 -18.34 10.35
C ASN A 439 15.97 -17.87 11.29
N ASN A 440 15.29 -18.80 11.98
CA ASN A 440 14.31 -18.55 13.05
C ASN A 440 13.38 -17.34 12.78
N PRO A 441 12.52 -17.39 11.74
CA PRO A 441 11.62 -16.29 11.42
C PRO A 441 10.65 -16.05 12.58
N THR A 442 10.81 -14.92 13.26
CA THR A 442 9.90 -14.45 14.31
C THR A 442 9.49 -13.01 14.03
N THR A 443 8.24 -12.70 14.40
CA THR A 443 7.73 -11.33 14.40
C THR A 443 8.65 -10.45 15.26
N ASN A 444 9.00 -9.29 14.71
CA ASN A 444 9.93 -8.36 15.33
C ASN A 444 9.50 -6.91 15.08
N LEU A 445 8.36 -6.53 15.68
CA LEU A 445 7.84 -5.16 15.68
C LEU A 445 8.84 -4.19 16.32
N LYS A 446 9.32 -4.52 17.53
CA LYS A 446 10.29 -3.69 18.27
C LYS A 446 11.54 -3.38 17.44
N GLY A 447 12.09 -4.38 16.75
CA GLY A 447 13.25 -4.16 15.88
C GLY A 447 12.97 -3.21 14.71
N LEU A 448 11.75 -3.19 14.17
CA LEU A 448 11.39 -2.21 13.13
C LEU A 448 11.23 -0.80 13.74
N GLU A 449 10.60 -0.69 14.91
CA GLU A 449 10.43 0.59 15.63
C GLU A 449 11.77 1.19 16.04
N GLU A 450 12.70 0.36 16.57
CA GLU A 450 14.07 0.74 16.87
C GLU A 450 14.84 1.20 15.62
N ALA A 451 14.69 0.46 14.51
CA ALA A 451 15.30 0.86 13.25
C ALA A 451 14.75 2.19 12.75
N MET A 452 13.44 2.40 12.86
CA MET A 452 12.72 3.60 12.40
C MET A 452 12.86 4.82 13.34
N GLY A 453 13.18 4.57 14.61
CA GLY A 453 13.27 5.59 15.66
C GLY A 453 11.92 6.14 16.11
N THR A 454 10.82 5.41 15.90
CA THR A 454 9.47 5.80 16.33
C THR A 454 8.57 4.57 16.44
N GLU A 455 7.50 4.67 17.24
CA GLU A 455 6.47 3.64 17.34
C GLU A 455 5.60 3.60 16.08
N ILE A 456 5.14 2.41 15.72
CA ILE A 456 4.25 2.20 14.58
C ILE A 456 2.82 2.17 15.09
N THR A 457 1.95 2.97 14.49
CA THR A 457 0.53 2.96 14.88
C THR A 457 -0.09 1.62 14.50
N ASP A 458 -0.74 0.97 15.46
CA ASP A 458 -1.49 -0.26 15.21
C ASP A 458 -2.66 0.00 14.26
N LEU A 459 -2.87 -0.95 13.34
CA LEU A 459 -3.84 -0.82 12.25
C LEU A 459 -5.28 -0.79 12.78
N ASP A 460 -5.64 -1.71 13.66
CA ASP A 460 -6.98 -1.84 14.20
C ASP A 460 -7.31 -0.68 15.14
N THR A 461 -6.32 -0.27 15.95
CA THR A 461 -6.42 0.91 16.83
C THR A 461 -6.77 2.17 16.02
N TRP A 462 -6.18 2.35 14.83
CA TRP A 462 -6.49 3.49 13.97
C TRP A 462 -7.94 3.44 13.46
N TYR A 463 -8.41 2.30 12.95
CA TYR A 463 -9.79 2.18 12.46
C TYR A 463 -10.84 2.33 13.57
N ILE A 464 -10.56 1.80 14.77
CA ILE A 464 -11.39 1.98 15.96
C ILE A 464 -11.50 3.47 16.29
N ALA A 465 -10.39 4.20 16.29
CA ALA A 465 -10.37 5.63 16.59
C ALA A 465 -11.20 6.44 15.57
N VAL A 466 -11.14 6.09 14.28
CA VAL A 466 -11.96 6.75 13.24
C VAL A 466 -13.44 6.48 13.46
N GLN A 467 -13.83 5.23 13.69
CA GLN A 467 -15.23 4.87 13.96
C GLN A 467 -15.74 5.60 15.21
N GLN A 468 -14.98 5.58 16.31
CA GLN A 468 -15.35 6.21 17.57
C GLN A 468 -15.51 7.72 17.43
N LYS A 469 -14.60 8.38 16.72
CA LYS A 469 -14.71 9.82 16.44
C LYS A 469 -16.00 10.14 15.68
N SER A 470 -16.39 9.32 14.72
CA SER A 470 -17.66 9.53 13.99
C SER A 470 -18.89 9.36 14.90
N LEU A 471 -18.85 8.42 15.84
CA LEU A 471 -19.89 8.24 16.86
C LEU A 471 -19.99 9.45 17.80
N GLU A 472 -18.86 10.02 18.20
CA GLU A 472 -18.80 11.24 19.01
C GLU A 472 -19.39 12.45 18.28
N GLU A 473 -19.15 12.56 16.99
CA GLU A 473 -19.69 13.65 16.17
C GLU A 473 -21.21 13.55 16.04
N ILE A 474 -21.77 12.35 15.77
CA ILE A 474 -23.23 12.18 15.73
C ILE A 474 -23.87 12.35 17.11
N SER A 475 -23.20 11.91 18.19
CA SER A 475 -23.64 12.08 19.58
C SER A 475 -23.86 13.56 19.90
N LYS A 476 -22.87 14.40 19.56
CA LYS A 476 -22.96 15.86 19.75
C LYS A 476 -24.07 16.49 18.91
N LYS A 477 -24.22 16.08 17.64
CA LYS A 477 -25.24 16.62 16.74
C LYS A 477 -26.66 16.26 17.18
N LEU A 478 -26.88 15.01 17.59
CA LEU A 478 -28.20 14.49 18.00
C LEU A 478 -28.51 14.71 19.48
N ARG A 479 -27.56 15.24 20.26
CA ARG A 479 -27.65 15.46 21.71
C ARG A 479 -27.94 14.17 22.49
N LEU A 480 -27.35 13.06 22.05
CA LEU A 480 -27.38 11.76 22.71
C LEU A 480 -26.04 11.47 23.37
N THR A 481 -26.00 10.64 24.40
CA THR A 481 -24.74 10.16 24.99
C THR A 481 -24.12 9.07 24.13
N LEU A 482 -22.79 8.91 24.20
CA LEU A 482 -22.10 7.80 23.52
C LEU A 482 -22.58 6.43 24.01
N GLN A 483 -22.86 6.31 25.31
CA GLN A 483 -23.33 5.07 25.92
C GLN A 483 -24.71 4.65 25.38
N GLU A 484 -25.57 5.61 25.07
CA GLU A 484 -26.86 5.34 24.41
C GLU A 484 -26.67 4.85 22.97
N LEU A 485 -25.68 5.36 22.24
CA LEU A 485 -25.41 4.98 20.85
C LEU A 485 -24.65 3.66 20.72
N ASN A 486 -23.78 3.34 21.67
CA ASN A 486 -22.95 2.15 21.63
C ASN A 486 -22.74 1.59 23.05
N PRO A 487 -23.70 0.80 23.56
CA PRO A 487 -23.66 0.29 24.93
C PRO A 487 -22.60 -0.79 25.19
N ASP A 488 -21.99 -1.35 24.14
CA ASP A 488 -21.06 -2.49 24.25
C ASP A 488 -19.57 -2.11 24.40
N ASP A 489 -19.22 -0.82 24.31
CA ASP A 489 -17.82 -0.32 24.30
C ASP A 489 -17.42 0.42 25.60
N VAL A 490 -18.10 0.17 26.74
CA VAL A 490 -17.75 0.71 28.08
C VAL A 490 -17.38 -0.39 29.06
#